data_AF-A0A0L7L110-F1
#
_entry.id   AF-A0A0L7L110-F1
#
_cell.length_a   1.000
_cell.length_b   1.000
_cell.length_c   1.000
_cell.angle_alpha   90.00
_cell.angle_beta   90.00
_cell.angle_gamma   90.00
#
_symmetry.space_group_name_H-M   'P 1'
#
loop_
_entity.id
_entity.type
_entity.pdbx_description
1 polymer ?
#
loop_
_entity_poly.entity_id
_entity_poly.type
_entity_poly.pdbx_seq_one_letter_code
_entity_poly.pdbx_strand_id
1 'polypeptide(L)'
;MVAGIGVSALHVIPPAQKQYKTVGICSSECTEGTMPKDGINIVSVLLHAHGTARKISLKHVRGNKELPRISEENSYDVRYQQSRVVPGGRKFLKGDTLLTECTYDSTSRDKLILGGYSDAQLRSSLKPSASRSSTDSTSCRSFENPPSQTDDGISKRSASEPILQGDDQGVEELVIWEPSEFRNKSFMAHLNEMPWQEPLLTKQIQKSLYYGLHMTFCKKRDDSWGVPIQIQNYPTFKELEQNETSQKSCHYKSMRLPSVTKSAGSYSDTYLCQLVLVLYTLFVAVR
;
A
#
# COMPACT_ATOMS: atom_id res chain seq x y z
N MET A 1 1.67 9.97 -0.40
CA MET A 1 1.64 9.06 -1.57
C MET A 1 0.94 7.78 -1.17
N VAL A 2 0.19 7.17 -2.09
CA VAL A 2 -0.38 5.82 -1.93
C VAL A 2 0.17 4.95 -3.04
N ALA A 3 0.69 3.77 -2.71
CA ALA A 3 1.22 2.79 -3.67
C ALA A 3 0.68 1.39 -3.32
N GLY A 4 0.28 0.61 -4.31
CA GLY A 4 -0.22 -0.74 -4.06
C GLY A 4 -1.08 -1.29 -5.19
N ILE A 5 -1.87 -2.29 -4.86
CA ILE A 5 -2.81 -2.90 -5.78
C ILE A 5 -4.09 -2.06 -5.76
N GLY A 6 -4.65 -1.78 -6.93
CA GLY A 6 -5.96 -1.15 -7.01
C GLY A 6 -7.05 -2.05 -6.43
N VAL A 7 -8.20 -1.48 -6.11
CA VAL A 7 -9.36 -2.26 -5.66
C VAL A 7 -10.18 -2.67 -6.89
N SER A 8 -10.17 -3.96 -7.24
CA SER A 8 -10.89 -4.54 -8.38
C SER A 8 -11.25 -5.99 -8.11
N ALA A 9 -12.39 -6.46 -8.60
CA ALA A 9 -12.76 -7.87 -8.50
C ALA A 9 -11.90 -8.77 -9.39
N LEU A 10 -11.10 -8.20 -10.29
CA LEU A 10 -10.06 -8.93 -11.02
C LEU A 10 -8.85 -9.27 -10.16
N HIS A 11 -8.71 -8.63 -8.99
CA HIS A 11 -7.71 -9.03 -8.00
C HIS A 11 -8.25 -10.22 -7.19
N VAL A 12 -7.77 -11.43 -7.51
CA VAL A 12 -8.32 -12.69 -6.97
C VAL A 12 -7.27 -13.44 -6.15
N ILE A 13 -7.60 -13.79 -4.91
CA ILE A 13 -6.87 -14.78 -4.12
C ILE A 13 -7.69 -16.08 -4.10
N PRO A 14 -7.13 -17.20 -4.59
CA PRO A 14 -7.84 -18.47 -4.57
C PRO A 14 -7.96 -19.05 -3.16
N PRO A 15 -8.99 -19.88 -2.89
CA PRO A 15 -9.16 -20.58 -1.62
C PRO A 15 -8.05 -21.62 -1.38
N ALA A 16 -7.92 -22.08 -0.14
CA ALA A 16 -7.03 -23.17 0.26
C ALA A 16 -5.51 -22.95 0.03
N GLN A 17 -5.05 -21.71 -0.19
CA GLN A 17 -3.62 -21.45 -0.44
C GLN A 17 -2.87 -21.09 0.84
N LYS A 18 -1.81 -21.84 1.14
CA LYS A 18 -0.94 -21.52 2.29
C LYS A 18 -0.16 -20.22 2.10
N GLN A 19 0.29 -19.98 0.88
CA GLN A 19 1.03 -18.78 0.50
C GLN A 19 0.66 -18.41 -0.93
N TYR A 20 -0.12 -17.35 -1.10
CA TYR A 20 -0.42 -16.75 -2.41
C TYR A 20 0.08 -15.31 -2.43
N LYS A 21 0.94 -14.98 -3.39
CA LYS A 21 1.60 -13.67 -3.49
C LYS A 21 1.01 -12.86 -4.62
N THR A 22 0.85 -11.56 -4.38
CA THR A 22 0.46 -10.57 -5.37
C THR A 22 1.34 -9.34 -5.28
N VAL A 23 1.32 -8.50 -6.31
CA VAL A 23 2.16 -7.32 -6.40
C VAL A 23 1.42 -6.13 -6.99
N GLY A 24 1.57 -4.97 -6.35
CA GLY A 24 1.17 -3.68 -6.87
C GLY A 24 2.39 -2.86 -7.28
N ILE A 25 2.30 -2.13 -8.39
CA ILE A 25 3.41 -1.44 -9.03
C ILE A 25 3.10 0.06 -9.12
N CYS A 26 3.96 0.89 -8.52
CA CYS A 26 4.10 2.29 -8.92
C CYS A 26 5.31 2.37 -9.85
N SER A 27 5.06 2.45 -11.17
CA SER A 27 6.10 2.36 -12.19
C SER A 27 6.95 3.63 -12.31
N SER A 28 8.10 3.50 -12.97
CA SER A 28 9.01 4.60 -13.30
C SER A 28 8.33 5.72 -14.07
N GLU A 29 7.43 5.40 -14.99
CA GLU A 29 6.72 6.39 -15.82
C GLU A 29 5.74 7.19 -14.96
N CYS A 30 5.05 6.52 -14.02
CA CYS A 30 4.18 7.21 -13.07
C CYS A 30 4.98 8.15 -12.17
N THR A 31 6.13 7.72 -11.67
CA THR A 31 6.96 8.57 -10.80
C THR A 31 7.65 9.69 -11.55
N GLU A 32 8.04 9.49 -12.81
CA GLU A 32 8.58 10.53 -13.68
C GLU A 32 7.59 11.69 -13.86
N GLY A 33 6.32 11.36 -14.13
CA GLY A 33 5.24 12.32 -14.36
C GLY A 33 4.66 12.97 -13.10
N THR A 34 4.89 12.40 -11.91
CA THR A 34 4.21 12.85 -10.67
C THR A 34 5.11 13.21 -9.51
N MET A 35 6.35 12.73 -9.46
CA MET A 35 7.25 13.11 -8.36
C MET A 35 7.78 14.54 -8.56
N PRO A 36 8.13 15.27 -7.49
CA PRO A 36 8.85 16.54 -7.59
C PRO A 36 10.24 16.35 -8.22
N LYS A 37 10.83 17.41 -8.79
CA LYS A 37 12.17 17.36 -9.41
C LYS A 37 13.24 16.83 -8.44
N ASP A 38 13.20 17.26 -7.20
CA ASP A 38 14.14 16.81 -6.17
C ASP A 38 13.71 15.49 -5.51
N GLY A 39 12.59 14.90 -5.93
CA GLY A 39 11.96 13.74 -5.29
C GLY A 39 11.49 14.00 -3.85
N ILE A 40 11.20 12.92 -3.15
CA ILE A 40 10.73 12.92 -1.75
C ILE A 40 11.68 12.12 -0.86
N ASN A 41 11.57 12.31 0.45
CA ASN A 41 12.22 11.45 1.43
C ASN A 41 11.14 10.74 2.25
N ILE A 42 11.01 9.42 2.08
CA ILE A 42 10.05 8.58 2.78
C ILE A 42 10.58 8.34 4.19
N VAL A 43 9.85 8.78 5.22
CA VAL A 43 10.29 8.68 6.62
C VAL A 43 9.37 7.83 7.48
N SER A 44 8.16 7.52 7.00
CA SER A 44 7.26 6.59 7.65
C SER A 44 6.45 5.84 6.61
N VAL A 45 6.07 4.60 6.89
CA VAL A 45 5.21 3.78 6.03
C VAL A 45 4.11 3.15 6.88
N LEU A 46 2.86 3.29 6.44
CA LEU A 46 1.75 2.47 6.93
C LEU A 46 1.52 1.33 5.94
N LEU A 47 1.75 0.09 6.39
CA LEU A 47 1.38 -1.12 5.66
C LEU A 47 -0.07 -1.48 5.96
N HIS A 48 -0.89 -1.63 4.92
CA HIS A 48 -2.30 -1.95 5.06
C HIS A 48 -2.72 -3.02 4.04
N ALA A 49 -3.27 -4.12 4.54
CA ALA A 49 -4.03 -5.06 3.76
C ALA A 49 -5.21 -5.64 4.53
N HIS A 50 -6.19 -6.18 3.81
CA HIS A 50 -7.38 -6.82 4.37
C HIS A 50 -7.24 -8.35 4.47
N GLY A 51 -8.24 -8.96 5.13
CA GLY A 51 -8.54 -10.39 5.02
C GLY A 51 -7.41 -11.31 5.49
N THR A 52 -6.88 -12.11 4.56
CA THR A 52 -5.95 -13.22 4.82
C THR A 52 -4.48 -12.83 4.67
N ALA A 53 -4.16 -11.54 4.58
CA ALA A 53 -2.78 -11.08 4.47
C ALA A 53 -1.94 -11.51 5.69
N ARG A 54 -0.71 -11.96 5.44
CA ARG A 54 0.25 -12.41 6.47
C ARG A 54 1.64 -11.81 6.30
N LYS A 55 1.99 -11.33 5.09
CA LYS A 55 3.24 -10.63 4.84
C LYS A 55 3.00 -9.46 3.89
N ILE A 56 3.65 -8.33 4.16
CA ILE A 56 3.64 -7.18 3.27
C ILE A 56 5.06 -6.62 3.16
N SER A 57 5.51 -6.34 1.94
CA SER A 57 6.81 -5.71 1.69
C SER A 57 6.65 -4.50 0.76
N LEU A 58 7.49 -3.48 0.96
CA LEU A 58 7.63 -2.34 0.07
C LEU A 58 9.07 -2.32 -0.47
N LYS A 59 9.22 -2.84 -1.68
CA LYS A 59 10.49 -2.82 -2.41
C LYS A 59 10.66 -1.48 -3.12
N HIS A 60 11.91 -1.07 -3.27
CA HIS A 60 12.31 0.13 -4.00
C HIS A 60 13.30 -0.27 -5.07
N VAL A 61 12.98 0.03 -6.33
CA VAL A 61 13.86 -0.22 -7.46
C VAL A 61 14.29 1.14 -8.03
N ARG A 62 15.59 1.26 -8.32
CA ARG A 62 16.16 2.43 -9.00
C ARG A 62 16.98 1.95 -10.19
N GLY A 63 16.55 2.34 -11.40
CA GLY A 63 17.10 1.79 -12.63
C GLY A 63 16.91 0.27 -12.66
N ASN A 64 18.00 -0.48 -12.76
CA ASN A 64 17.99 -1.94 -12.89
C ASN A 64 18.35 -2.69 -11.58
N LYS A 65 18.24 -2.06 -10.42
CA LYS A 65 18.62 -2.66 -9.12
C LYS A 65 17.56 -2.45 -8.06
N GLU A 66 17.26 -3.52 -7.31
CA GLU A 66 16.54 -3.42 -6.04
C GLU A 66 17.45 -2.78 -4.99
N LEU A 67 16.93 -1.78 -4.30
CA LEU A 67 17.53 -1.15 -3.13
C LEU A 67 16.95 -1.79 -1.86
N PRO A 68 17.60 -1.62 -0.68
CA PRO A 68 17.07 -2.18 0.56
C PRO A 68 15.63 -1.76 0.79
N ARG A 69 14.78 -2.74 1.12
CA ARG A 69 13.32 -2.56 1.23
C ARG A 69 13.01 -1.40 2.16
N ILE A 70 12.02 -0.60 1.79
CA ILE A 70 11.62 0.57 2.58
C ILE A 70 10.94 0.13 3.86
N SER A 71 10.10 -0.91 3.77
CA SER A 71 9.40 -1.52 4.90
C SER A 71 9.10 -2.97 4.58
N GLU A 72 9.14 -3.83 5.59
CA GLU A 72 8.87 -5.26 5.44
C GLU A 72 8.28 -5.80 6.75
N GLU A 73 7.19 -6.53 6.64
CA GLU A 73 6.53 -7.19 7.75
C GLU A 73 6.24 -8.64 7.37
N ASN A 74 7.04 -9.56 7.92
CA ASN A 74 6.95 -11.00 7.64
C ASN A 74 5.92 -11.72 8.52
N SER A 75 5.30 -11.01 9.46
CA SER A 75 4.29 -11.50 10.40
C SER A 75 3.19 -10.45 10.58
N TYR A 76 2.62 -10.02 9.46
CA TYR A 76 1.58 -8.99 9.40
C TYR A 76 0.27 -9.50 10.03
N ASP A 77 -0.31 -8.73 10.95
CA ASP A 77 -1.66 -8.92 11.49
C ASP A 77 -2.56 -7.80 11.00
N VAL A 78 -3.61 -8.15 10.25
CA VAL A 78 -4.60 -7.20 9.71
C VAL A 78 -5.30 -6.37 10.81
N ARG A 79 -5.30 -6.82 12.07
CA ARG A 79 -5.86 -6.09 13.22
C ARG A 79 -4.86 -5.15 13.89
N TYR A 80 -3.57 -5.29 13.58
CA TYR A 80 -2.51 -4.44 14.10
C TYR A 80 -1.83 -3.66 12.98
N GLN A 81 -2.37 -2.49 12.69
CA GLN A 81 -1.88 -1.63 11.62
C GLN A 81 -1.31 -0.34 12.20
N GLN A 82 0.01 -0.20 12.14
CA GLN A 82 0.71 0.98 12.66
C GLN A 82 1.66 1.54 11.60
N SER A 83 1.81 2.86 11.60
CA SER A 83 2.87 3.49 10.81
C SER A 83 4.23 3.17 11.43
N ARG A 84 5.16 2.70 10.60
CA ARG A 84 6.55 2.40 10.99
C ARG A 84 7.47 3.46 10.43
N VAL A 85 8.34 3.99 11.28
CA VAL A 85 9.41 4.92 10.88
C VAL A 85 10.39 4.19 9.98
N VAL A 86 10.85 4.86 8.90
CA VAL A 86 11.93 4.40 8.03
C VAL A 86 13.23 5.00 8.53
N PRO A 87 14.13 4.22 9.18
CA PRO A 87 15.35 4.76 9.76
C PRO A 87 16.24 5.44 8.71
N GLY A 88 16.67 6.67 8.99
CA GLY A 88 17.47 7.48 8.05
C GLY A 88 16.68 8.06 6.87
N GLY A 89 15.42 7.68 6.70
CA GLY A 89 14.60 7.99 5.53
C GLY A 89 15.08 7.32 4.25
N ARG A 90 14.18 7.19 3.28
CA ARG A 90 14.49 6.72 1.92
C ARG A 90 14.26 7.83 0.90
N LYS A 91 15.33 8.26 0.23
CA LYS A 91 15.22 9.13 -0.94
C LYS A 91 14.57 8.40 -2.11
N PHE A 92 13.42 8.89 -2.54
CA PHE A 92 12.65 8.37 -3.66
C PHE A 92 12.53 9.45 -4.75
N LEU A 93 12.97 9.12 -5.96
CA LEU A 93 13.16 10.08 -7.06
C LEU A 93 12.19 9.79 -8.21
N LYS A 94 12.10 10.74 -9.14
CA LYS A 94 11.55 10.50 -10.47
C LYS A 94 12.25 9.33 -11.15
N GLY A 95 11.50 8.49 -11.85
CA GLY A 95 12.00 7.30 -12.52
C GLY A 95 12.29 6.11 -11.61
N ASP A 96 12.08 6.23 -10.29
CA ASP A 96 12.12 5.08 -9.38
C ASP A 96 10.81 4.29 -9.44
N THR A 97 10.88 3.02 -9.05
CA THR A 97 9.71 2.12 -8.97
C THR A 97 9.49 1.63 -7.55
N LEU A 98 8.22 1.56 -7.12
CA LEU A 98 7.82 0.89 -5.88
C LEU A 98 7.06 -0.39 -6.22
N LEU A 99 7.41 -1.47 -5.53
CA LEU A 99 6.66 -2.73 -5.59
C LEU A 99 6.11 -3.02 -4.20
N THR A 100 4.79 -3.13 -4.13
CA THR A 100 4.06 -3.53 -2.92
C THR A 100 3.71 -4.99 -3.05
N GLU A 101 4.41 -5.86 -2.34
CA GLU A 101 4.10 -7.30 -2.35
C GLU A 101 3.24 -7.65 -1.14
N CYS A 102 2.23 -8.49 -1.37
CA CYS A 102 1.42 -9.06 -0.30
C CYS A 102 1.39 -10.58 -0.42
N THR A 103 1.53 -11.27 0.71
CA THR A 103 1.36 -12.72 0.80
C THR A 103 0.15 -13.04 1.68
N TYR A 104 -0.74 -13.87 1.15
CA TYR A 104 -1.98 -14.28 1.78
C TYR A 104 -1.94 -15.76 2.19
N ASP A 105 -2.61 -16.08 3.31
CA ASP A 105 -2.90 -17.44 3.76
C ASP A 105 -4.42 -17.66 3.74
N SER A 106 -4.92 -18.22 2.65
CA SER A 106 -6.34 -18.52 2.42
C SER A 106 -6.69 -19.98 2.74
N THR A 107 -5.87 -20.69 3.51
CA THR A 107 -6.14 -22.10 3.88
C THR A 107 -7.50 -22.31 4.56
N SER A 108 -7.97 -21.34 5.34
CA SER A 108 -9.27 -21.39 6.02
C SER A 108 -10.46 -20.98 5.14
N ARG A 109 -10.24 -20.69 3.86
CA ARG A 109 -11.27 -20.19 2.94
C ARG A 109 -11.63 -21.28 1.95
N ASP A 110 -12.93 -21.44 1.74
CA ASP A 110 -13.57 -22.35 0.80
C ASP A 110 -13.94 -21.67 -0.53
N LYS A 111 -14.09 -20.34 -0.51
CA LYS A 111 -14.42 -19.50 -1.66
C LYS A 111 -13.31 -18.54 -2.02
N LEU A 112 -13.34 -18.08 -3.26
CA LEU A 112 -12.49 -17.00 -3.76
C LEU A 112 -12.62 -15.74 -2.90
N ILE A 113 -11.51 -15.03 -2.76
CA ILE A 113 -11.47 -13.70 -2.18
C ILE A 113 -11.21 -12.71 -3.32
N LEU A 114 -12.13 -11.78 -3.53
CA LEU A 114 -12.03 -10.75 -4.56
C LEU A 114 -11.58 -9.43 -3.96
N GLY A 115 -10.90 -8.60 -4.75
CA GLY A 115 -10.55 -7.25 -4.35
C GLY A 115 -11.78 -6.38 -4.14
N GLY A 116 -11.78 -5.53 -3.12
CA GLY A 116 -12.94 -4.73 -2.74
C GLY A 116 -12.70 -3.92 -1.46
N TYR A 117 -13.71 -3.20 -1.00
CA TYR A 117 -13.59 -2.26 0.12
C TYR A 117 -14.03 -2.83 1.48
N SER A 118 -14.79 -3.93 1.49
CA SER A 118 -15.20 -4.59 2.74
C SER A 118 -14.07 -5.39 3.39
N ASP A 119 -14.23 -5.72 4.67
CA ASP A 119 -13.27 -6.54 5.43
C ASP A 119 -13.12 -7.98 4.86
N ALA A 120 -14.16 -8.47 4.19
CA ALA A 120 -14.17 -9.77 3.51
C ALA A 120 -13.47 -9.75 2.14
N GLN A 121 -13.20 -8.55 1.59
CA GLN A 121 -12.59 -8.33 0.29
C GLN A 121 -11.12 -7.89 0.41
N LEU A 122 -10.34 -8.10 -0.65
CA LEU A 122 -8.91 -7.77 -0.66
C LEU A 122 -8.69 -6.30 -0.95
N ARG A 123 -7.93 -5.66 -0.09
CA ARG A 123 -7.27 -4.39 -0.37
C ARG A 123 -5.84 -4.54 0.07
N SER A 124 -4.91 -4.07 -0.75
CA SER A 124 -3.53 -3.84 -0.34
C SER A 124 -3.13 -2.45 -0.79
N SER A 125 -2.92 -1.55 0.16
CA SER A 125 -2.49 -0.20 -0.13
C SER A 125 -1.49 0.27 0.90
N LEU A 126 -0.41 0.89 0.46
CA LEU A 126 0.60 1.47 1.33
C LEU A 126 0.49 2.97 1.30
N LYS A 127 0.65 3.61 2.47
CA LYS A 127 0.74 5.07 2.57
C LYS A 127 2.12 5.49 3.09
N PRO A 128 3.14 5.61 2.22
CA PRO A 128 4.38 6.26 2.59
C PRO A 128 4.13 7.75 2.91
N SER A 129 4.63 8.17 4.06
CA SER A 129 4.63 9.55 4.54
C SER A 129 6.02 10.15 4.32
N ALA A 130 6.06 11.31 3.65
CA ALA A 130 7.28 12.03 3.34
C ALA A 130 7.60 13.11 4.39
N SER A 131 8.88 13.40 4.64
CA SER A 131 9.31 14.39 5.64
C SER A 131 9.10 15.85 5.24
N ARG A 132 8.95 16.12 3.94
CA ARG A 132 8.59 17.44 3.44
C ARG A 132 7.11 17.43 3.12
N SER A 133 6.44 18.55 3.34
CA SER A 133 5.13 18.85 2.75
C SER A 133 5.25 18.76 1.23
N SER A 134 5.28 17.56 0.66
CA SER A 134 4.96 17.36 -0.73
C SER A 134 3.47 17.64 -0.81
N THR A 135 3.13 18.85 -1.24
CA THR A 135 1.75 19.28 -1.47
C THR A 135 1.03 18.39 -2.49
N ASP A 136 1.75 17.49 -3.17
CA ASP A 136 1.25 16.56 -4.16
C ASP A 136 1.18 15.13 -3.58
N SER A 137 0.00 14.76 -3.08
CA SER A 137 -0.30 13.37 -2.76
C SER A 137 -0.59 12.58 -4.05
N THR A 138 0.41 11.90 -4.59
CA THR A 138 0.22 10.96 -5.71
C THR A 138 -0.38 9.63 -5.23
N SER A 139 -1.35 9.10 -5.98
CA SER A 139 -1.80 7.72 -5.88
C SER A 139 -1.31 6.95 -7.11
N CYS A 140 -0.39 6.01 -6.92
CA CYS A 140 -0.09 4.99 -7.94
C CYS A 140 -0.72 3.67 -7.52
N ARG A 141 -1.47 3.06 -8.42
CA ARG A 141 -2.03 1.73 -8.20
C ARG A 141 -1.83 0.90 -9.46
N SER A 142 -1.74 -0.42 -9.32
CA SER A 142 -1.82 -1.31 -10.47
C SER A 142 -2.81 -2.44 -10.23
N PHE A 143 -3.30 -3.03 -11.31
CA PHE A 143 -4.01 -4.31 -11.29
C PHE A 143 -3.21 -5.32 -12.08
N GLU A 144 -3.28 -6.58 -11.68
CA GLU A 144 -2.82 -7.66 -12.55
C GLU A 144 -3.66 -7.66 -13.82
N ASN A 145 -3.01 -7.55 -14.97
CA ASN A 145 -3.66 -7.62 -16.26
C ASN A 145 -3.50 -9.07 -16.76
N PRO A 146 -4.53 -9.93 -16.63
CA PRO A 146 -4.45 -11.26 -17.17
C PRO A 146 -4.12 -11.17 -18.67
N PRO A 147 -3.27 -12.05 -19.20
CA PRO A 147 -2.93 -12.01 -20.62
C PRO A 147 -4.22 -12.12 -21.43
N SER A 148 -4.55 -11.05 -22.16
CA SER A 148 -5.52 -11.12 -23.25
C SER A 148 -4.90 -12.04 -24.28
N GLN A 149 -5.29 -13.32 -24.26
CA GLN A 149 -5.08 -14.14 -25.44
C GLN A 149 -6.03 -13.60 -26.50
N THR A 150 -5.46 -12.71 -27.32
CA THR A 150 -6.07 -12.02 -28.46
C THR A 150 -7.27 -11.13 -28.13
N ASP A 151 -7.39 -10.04 -28.89
CA ASP A 151 -8.52 -9.12 -28.85
C ASP A 151 -9.86 -9.89 -28.81
N ASP A 152 -10.83 -9.40 -28.01
CA ASP A 152 -12.25 -9.81 -27.94
C ASP A 152 -12.74 -10.93 -26.98
N GLY A 153 -11.92 -11.48 -26.07
CA GLY A 153 -12.34 -12.62 -25.22
C GLY A 153 -13.36 -12.35 -24.10
N ILE A 154 -13.51 -11.11 -23.61
CA ILE A 154 -14.45 -10.74 -22.55
C ILE A 154 -15.20 -9.48 -23.00
N SER A 155 -16.49 -9.60 -23.31
CA SER A 155 -17.34 -8.48 -23.72
C SER A 155 -18.12 -7.93 -22.52
N LYS A 156 -17.98 -6.63 -22.23
CA LYS A 156 -18.95 -5.91 -21.38
C LYS A 156 -20.22 -5.72 -22.19
N ARG A 157 -21.35 -6.21 -21.68
CA ARG A 157 -22.68 -5.94 -22.27
C ARG A 157 -23.01 -4.45 -22.02
N SER A 158 -22.60 -3.57 -22.94
CA SER A 158 -23.00 -2.16 -23.04
C SER A 158 -22.98 -1.35 -21.74
N ALA A 159 -21.85 -0.72 -21.42
CA ALA A 159 -21.85 0.51 -20.61
C ALA A 159 -20.75 1.46 -21.09
N SER A 160 -21.16 2.67 -21.44
CA SER A 160 -20.35 3.82 -21.81
C SER A 160 -19.28 4.17 -20.76
N GLU A 161 -18.07 4.48 -21.25
CA GLU A 161 -16.92 5.08 -20.55
C GLU A 161 -16.26 4.31 -19.39
N PRO A 162 -14.92 4.44 -19.22
CA PRO A 162 -14.19 3.80 -18.13
C PRO A 162 -14.37 4.59 -16.83
N ILE A 163 -15.50 4.41 -16.15
CA ILE A 163 -15.66 4.84 -14.76
C ILE A 163 -15.03 3.75 -13.88
N LEU A 164 -13.71 3.83 -13.64
CA LEU A 164 -13.02 2.98 -12.68
C LEU A 164 -12.60 3.77 -11.43
N GLN A 165 -13.58 4.45 -10.84
CA GLN A 165 -13.50 5.01 -9.49
C GLN A 165 -14.93 5.12 -8.94
N GLY A 166 -15.34 4.09 -8.23
CA GLY A 166 -16.67 4.00 -7.63
C GLY A 166 -17.07 2.55 -7.44
N ASP A 167 -16.91 2.07 -6.21
CA ASP A 167 -17.95 1.45 -5.36
C ASP A 167 -19.11 0.69 -6.02
N ASP A 168 -18.92 -0.01 -7.14
CA ASP A 168 -19.69 -1.23 -7.47
C ASP A 168 -18.97 -1.99 -8.57
N GLN A 169 -18.45 -3.17 -8.27
CA GLN A 169 -17.66 -3.93 -9.23
C GLN A 169 -18.58 -4.75 -10.12
N GLY A 170 -18.90 -4.21 -11.31
CA GLY A 170 -19.62 -4.91 -12.40
C GLY A 170 -18.87 -6.12 -13.01
N VAL A 171 -18.10 -6.86 -12.21
CA VAL A 171 -17.46 -8.13 -12.62
C VAL A 171 -18.49 -9.26 -12.66
N GLU A 172 -19.58 -9.14 -11.92
CA GLU A 172 -20.72 -10.07 -12.00
C GLU A 172 -21.37 -10.09 -13.39
N GLU A 173 -21.28 -8.98 -14.15
CA GLU A 173 -21.86 -8.83 -15.49
C GLU A 173 -20.92 -9.23 -16.64
N LEU A 174 -19.67 -9.60 -16.34
CA LEU A 174 -18.72 -10.02 -17.38
C LEU A 174 -19.07 -11.42 -17.88
N VAL A 175 -19.20 -11.55 -19.20
CA VAL A 175 -19.46 -12.82 -19.88
C VAL A 175 -18.25 -13.17 -20.74
N ILE A 176 -17.83 -14.43 -20.63
CA ILE A 176 -16.74 -14.98 -21.43
C ILE A 176 -17.24 -15.23 -22.84
N TRP A 177 -16.55 -14.69 -23.83
CA TRP A 177 -16.85 -14.89 -25.25
C TRP A 177 -15.93 -15.93 -25.89
N GLU A 178 -14.66 -15.91 -25.52
CA GLU A 178 -13.65 -16.92 -25.87
C GLU A 178 -12.87 -17.37 -24.62
N PRO A 179 -12.37 -18.61 -24.59
CA PRO A 179 -12.49 -19.63 -25.63
C PRO A 179 -13.92 -20.23 -25.70
N SER A 180 -14.27 -20.85 -26.83
CA SER A 180 -15.61 -21.40 -27.11
C SER A 180 -16.17 -22.32 -26.00
N GLU A 181 -15.27 -23.00 -25.29
CA GLU A 181 -15.50 -23.92 -24.18
C GLU A 181 -16.16 -23.23 -22.97
N PHE A 182 -15.92 -21.92 -22.81
CA PHE A 182 -16.48 -21.10 -21.73
C PHE A 182 -17.42 -20.02 -22.26
N ARG A 183 -17.76 -20.03 -23.55
CA ARG A 183 -18.60 -19.01 -24.18
C ARG A 183 -19.96 -18.92 -23.49
N ASN A 184 -20.44 -17.68 -23.29
CA ASN A 184 -21.68 -17.34 -22.60
C ASN A 184 -21.73 -17.71 -21.11
N LYS A 185 -20.61 -18.15 -20.52
CA LYS A 185 -20.49 -18.33 -19.08
C LYS A 185 -20.11 -16.99 -18.43
N SER A 186 -20.67 -16.68 -17.27
CA SER A 186 -20.19 -15.52 -16.52
C SER A 186 -18.76 -15.76 -16.04
N PHE A 187 -17.95 -14.72 -16.06
CA PHE A 187 -16.57 -14.76 -15.59
C PHE A 187 -16.49 -15.27 -14.14
N MET A 188 -17.40 -14.80 -13.29
CA MET A 188 -17.49 -15.25 -11.89
C MET A 188 -17.88 -16.73 -11.76
N ALA A 189 -18.80 -17.25 -12.58
CA ALA A 189 -19.13 -18.68 -12.57
C ALA A 189 -17.91 -19.51 -12.99
N HIS A 190 -17.18 -19.08 -14.02
CA HIS A 190 -15.95 -19.75 -14.45
C HIS A 190 -14.90 -19.78 -13.33
N LEU A 191 -14.63 -18.65 -12.68
CA LEU A 191 -13.69 -18.59 -11.56
C LEU A 191 -14.08 -19.52 -10.40
N ASN A 192 -15.37 -19.59 -10.05
CA ASN A 192 -15.84 -20.46 -8.96
C ASN A 192 -15.71 -21.96 -9.27
N GLU A 193 -15.71 -22.34 -10.55
CA GLU A 193 -15.59 -23.73 -10.98
C GLU A 193 -14.13 -24.18 -11.23
N MET A 194 -13.17 -23.25 -11.16
CA MET A 194 -11.76 -23.62 -11.36
C MET A 194 -11.26 -24.56 -10.26
N PRO A 195 -10.40 -25.54 -10.59
CA PRO A 195 -9.90 -26.51 -9.62
C PRO A 195 -8.77 -25.90 -8.78
N TRP A 196 -9.12 -24.97 -7.89
CA TRP A 196 -8.18 -24.22 -7.04
C TRP A 196 -7.37 -25.06 -6.05
N GLN A 197 -7.72 -26.34 -5.89
CA GLN A 197 -6.94 -27.29 -5.11
C GLN A 197 -5.69 -27.78 -5.86
N GLU A 198 -5.65 -27.64 -7.19
CA GLU A 198 -4.54 -28.09 -8.01
C GLU A 198 -3.34 -27.15 -7.89
N PRO A 199 -2.23 -27.58 -7.23
CA PRO A 199 -1.12 -26.68 -6.92
C PRO A 199 -0.37 -26.19 -8.15
N LEU A 200 -0.34 -26.98 -9.23
CA LEU A 200 0.31 -26.57 -10.48
C LEU A 200 -0.46 -25.42 -11.14
N LEU A 201 -1.79 -25.50 -11.15
CA LEU A 201 -2.66 -24.45 -11.69
C LEU A 201 -2.50 -23.16 -10.89
N THR A 202 -2.64 -23.21 -9.57
CA THR A 202 -2.57 -22.00 -8.72
C THR A 202 -1.20 -21.34 -8.79
N LYS A 203 -0.12 -22.12 -8.80
CA LYS A 203 1.25 -21.59 -8.97
C LYS A 203 1.46 -20.95 -10.34
N GLN A 204 0.91 -21.54 -11.40
CA GLN A 204 1.03 -20.98 -12.75
C GLN A 204 0.25 -19.67 -12.88
N ILE A 205 -0.98 -19.62 -12.36
CA ILE A 205 -1.80 -18.40 -12.32
C ILE A 205 -1.08 -17.33 -11.50
N GLN A 206 -0.62 -17.66 -10.30
CA GLN A 206 0.14 -16.74 -9.44
C GLN A 206 1.35 -16.18 -10.19
N LYS A 207 2.15 -17.04 -10.83
CA LYS A 207 3.34 -16.63 -11.59
C LYS A 207 2.95 -15.71 -12.76
N SER A 208 1.89 -16.03 -13.49
CA SER A 208 1.41 -15.23 -14.62
C SER A 208 0.91 -13.86 -14.18
N LEU A 209 0.17 -13.77 -13.08
CA LEU A 209 -0.36 -12.50 -12.58
C LEU A 209 0.73 -11.65 -11.92
N TYR A 210 1.67 -12.29 -11.23
CA TYR A 210 2.77 -11.59 -10.57
C TYR A 210 3.79 -11.04 -11.60
N TYR A 211 4.28 -11.87 -12.52
CA TYR A 211 5.33 -11.49 -13.48
C TYR A 211 4.82 -11.05 -14.86
N GLY A 212 3.50 -11.06 -15.09
CA GLY A 212 2.88 -10.73 -16.37
C GLY A 212 2.71 -9.22 -16.58
N LEU A 213 1.60 -8.89 -17.24
CA LEU A 213 1.23 -7.51 -17.53
C LEU A 213 0.48 -6.90 -16.33
N HIS A 214 0.68 -5.61 -16.12
CA HIS A 214 0.10 -4.82 -15.05
C HIS A 214 -0.45 -3.53 -15.63
N MET A 215 -1.73 -3.28 -15.38
CA MET A 215 -2.36 -2.01 -15.77
C MET A 215 -2.13 -0.99 -14.65
N THR A 216 -1.45 0.12 -14.94
CA THR A 216 -1.05 1.13 -13.96
C THR A 216 -1.91 2.38 -14.04
N PHE A 217 -2.27 2.89 -12.86
CA PHE A 217 -3.15 4.03 -12.64
C PHE A 217 -2.40 5.06 -11.81
N CYS A 218 -2.13 6.21 -12.40
CA CYS A 218 -1.33 7.26 -11.79
C CYS A 218 -2.14 8.53 -11.67
N LYS A 219 -2.54 8.89 -10.45
CA LYS A 219 -3.31 10.11 -10.16
C LYS A 219 -2.54 11.07 -9.29
N LYS A 220 -2.67 12.36 -9.61
CA LYS A 220 -2.20 13.47 -8.78
C LYS A 220 -3.18 13.70 -7.62
N ARG A 221 -2.87 14.68 -6.76
CA ARG A 221 -3.69 15.02 -5.59
C ARG A 221 -5.09 15.53 -5.93
N ASP A 222 -5.21 16.22 -7.06
CA ASP A 222 -6.46 16.77 -7.59
C ASP A 222 -7.26 15.73 -8.40
N ASP A 223 -6.93 14.45 -8.26
CA ASP A 223 -7.49 13.31 -8.99
C ASP A 223 -7.32 13.35 -10.52
N SER A 224 -6.61 14.37 -11.04
CA SER A 224 -6.18 14.42 -12.44
C SER A 224 -5.14 13.35 -12.74
N TRP A 225 -5.07 12.94 -14.01
CA TRP A 225 -4.10 11.96 -14.47
C TRP A 225 -2.68 12.51 -14.38
N GLY A 226 -1.82 11.79 -13.65
CA GLY A 226 -0.38 12.02 -13.61
C GLY A 226 0.30 11.65 -14.92
N VAL A 227 -0.08 10.48 -15.42
CA VAL A 227 0.21 9.95 -16.76
C VAL A 227 -1.02 9.17 -17.23
N PRO A 228 -1.22 8.97 -18.55
CA PRO A 228 -2.27 8.09 -19.06
C PRO A 228 -2.14 6.67 -18.51
N ILE A 229 -3.24 5.92 -18.47
CA ILE A 229 -3.23 4.48 -18.11
C ILE A 229 -2.25 3.75 -19.02
N GLN A 230 -1.39 2.90 -18.44
CA GLN A 230 -0.43 2.09 -19.17
C GLN A 230 -0.60 0.61 -18.83
N ILE A 231 -0.33 -0.26 -19.79
CA ILE A 231 -0.17 -1.69 -19.56
C ILE A 231 1.33 -1.99 -19.68
N GLN A 232 1.92 -2.51 -18.63
CA GLN A 232 3.37 -2.70 -18.56
C GLN A 232 3.71 -4.09 -18.04
N ASN A 233 4.85 -4.63 -18.46
CA ASN A 233 5.37 -5.87 -17.87
C ASN A 233 5.83 -5.62 -16.43
N TYR A 234 5.89 -6.68 -15.63
CA TYR A 234 6.62 -6.65 -14.37
C TYR A 234 8.07 -6.17 -14.61
N PRO A 235 8.57 -5.19 -13.83
CA PRO A 235 9.85 -4.57 -14.11
C PRO A 235 11.01 -5.55 -13.92
N THR A 236 11.97 -5.50 -14.84
CA THR A 236 13.20 -6.30 -14.76
C THR A 236 14.27 -5.55 -13.98
N PHE A 237 14.74 -6.14 -12.88
CA PHE A 237 15.82 -5.59 -12.06
C PHE A 237 16.59 -6.72 -11.38
N LYS A 238 17.81 -6.42 -10.94
CA LYS A 238 18.60 -7.32 -10.09
C LYS A 238 18.04 -7.28 -8.67
N GLU A 239 17.46 -8.40 -8.23
CA GLU A 239 16.92 -8.56 -6.87
C GLU A 239 18.03 -8.45 -5.81
N LEU A 240 17.62 -8.03 -4.61
CA LEU A 240 18.51 -7.93 -3.45
C LEU A 240 18.53 -9.25 -2.66
N GLU A 241 19.67 -9.95 -2.69
CA GLU A 241 19.87 -11.27 -2.06
C GLU A 241 19.79 -11.26 -0.52
N GLN A 242 20.16 -10.15 0.14
CA GLN A 242 20.09 -10.01 1.60
C GLN A 242 19.52 -8.65 2.00
N ASN A 243 18.38 -8.66 2.67
CA ASN A 243 17.73 -7.45 3.15
C ASN A 243 18.15 -7.16 4.60
N GLU A 244 19.25 -6.41 4.78
CA GLU A 244 19.74 -5.95 6.10
C GLU A 244 18.70 -5.16 6.91
N THR A 245 17.65 -4.66 6.26
CA THR A 245 16.55 -3.90 6.88
C THR A 245 15.78 -4.73 7.92
N SER A 246 15.64 -6.04 7.69
CA SER A 246 14.95 -6.95 8.62
C SER A 246 15.69 -7.09 9.97
N GLN A 247 17.03 -7.00 9.96
CA GLN A 247 17.86 -7.14 11.16
C GLN A 247 17.88 -5.88 12.04
N LYS A 248 17.65 -4.70 11.45
CA LYS A 248 17.70 -3.42 12.18
C LYS A 248 16.34 -2.99 12.75
N SER A 249 15.25 -3.68 12.38
CA SER A 249 13.87 -3.36 12.81
C SER A 249 13.58 -3.68 14.29
N CYS A 250 14.44 -4.46 14.97
CA CYS A 250 14.24 -4.84 16.38
C CYS A 250 15.22 -4.17 17.38
N HIS A 251 15.89 -3.08 17.00
CA HIS A 251 16.54 -2.21 17.98
C HIS A 251 15.75 -0.92 18.14
N TYR A 252 14.70 -0.98 18.97
CA TYR A 252 14.23 0.21 19.68
C TYR A 252 15.40 0.65 20.57
N LYS A 253 16.32 1.46 20.03
CA LYS A 253 17.04 2.40 20.88
C LYS A 253 16.00 3.44 21.23
N SER A 254 15.71 3.59 22.51
CA SER A 254 14.78 4.60 23.01
C SER A 254 15.10 5.94 22.34
N MET A 255 14.26 6.39 21.41
CA MET A 255 14.27 7.78 21.02
C MET A 255 13.85 8.55 22.26
N ARG A 256 14.82 9.15 22.96
CA ARG A 256 14.55 10.23 23.90
C ARG A 256 14.06 11.40 23.05
N LEU A 257 12.74 11.54 22.95
CA LEU A 257 12.14 12.79 22.54
C LEU A 257 12.68 13.86 23.50
N PRO A 258 13.27 14.97 23.02
CA PRO A 258 13.53 16.10 23.91
C PRO A 258 12.17 16.56 24.44
N SER A 259 11.95 16.32 25.72
CA SER A 259 10.79 16.83 26.43
C SER A 259 10.89 18.34 26.43
N VAL A 260 10.15 19.02 25.56
CA VAL A 260 9.85 20.44 25.71
C VAL A 260 8.64 20.54 26.64
N THR A 261 8.78 20.04 27.85
CA THR A 261 8.15 20.70 28.98
C THR A 261 9.22 21.63 29.53
N LYS A 262 9.05 22.93 29.32
CA LYS A 262 9.61 23.88 30.27
C LYS A 262 8.96 23.52 31.60
N SER A 263 9.68 22.77 32.45
CA SER A 263 9.40 22.81 33.86
C SER A 263 9.54 24.27 34.26
N ALA A 264 8.42 24.91 34.56
CA ALA A 264 8.46 26.06 35.44
C ALA A 264 9.18 25.55 36.69
N GLY A 265 10.44 25.96 36.84
CA GLY A 265 11.18 25.70 38.06
C GLY A 265 10.35 26.25 39.19
N SER A 266 9.88 25.36 40.06
CA SER A 266 9.38 25.73 41.38
C SER A 266 10.56 26.31 42.15
N TYR A 267 10.87 27.58 41.92
CA TYR A 267 11.59 28.37 42.91
C TYR A 267 10.63 28.54 44.09
N SER A 268 11.03 27.97 45.22
CA SER A 268 10.38 28.15 46.52
C SER A 268 10.48 29.63 46.90
N ASP A 269 9.57 30.45 46.42
CA ASP A 269 9.45 31.87 46.78
C ASP A 269 8.37 32.07 47.85
N THR A 270 8.46 31.25 48.91
CA THR A 270 7.53 31.29 50.05
C THR A 270 7.89 32.34 51.08
N TYR A 271 9.04 33.03 50.94
CA TYR A 271 9.47 34.06 51.90
C TYR A 271 9.15 35.50 51.48
N LEU A 272 9.04 35.80 50.17
CA LEU A 272 8.65 37.15 49.73
C LEU A 272 7.15 37.45 49.90
N CYS A 273 6.29 36.44 49.73
CA CYS A 273 4.84 36.64 49.82
C CYS A 273 4.35 36.89 51.27
N GLN A 274 5.08 36.39 52.28
CA GLN A 274 4.74 36.68 53.68
C GLN A 274 5.16 38.09 54.11
N LEU A 275 6.26 38.64 53.60
CA LEU A 275 6.70 40.00 53.93
C LEU A 275 5.76 41.08 53.38
N VAL A 276 5.15 40.86 52.21
CA VAL A 276 4.20 41.81 51.61
C VAL A 276 2.88 41.85 52.39
N LEU A 277 2.41 40.73 52.94
CA LEU A 277 1.19 40.68 53.76
C LEU A 277 1.38 41.29 55.16
N VAL A 278 2.56 41.15 55.76
CA VAL A 278 2.89 41.77 57.06
C VAL A 278 3.04 43.30 56.92
N LEU A 279 3.64 43.79 55.83
CA LEU A 279 3.74 45.22 55.56
C LEU A 279 2.37 45.85 55.24
N TYR A 280 1.48 45.14 54.53
CA TYR A 280 0.14 45.65 54.23
C TYR A 280 -0.75 45.74 55.49
N THR A 281 -0.62 44.79 56.42
CA THR A 281 -1.36 44.83 57.70
C THR A 281 -0.82 45.90 58.65
N LEU A 282 0.49 46.19 58.63
CA LEU A 282 1.07 47.31 59.39
C LEU A 282 0.65 48.69 58.83
N PHE A 283 0.49 48.83 57.51
CA PHE A 283 0.02 50.10 56.90
C PHE A 283 -1.47 50.38 57.14
N VAL A 284 -2.30 49.35 57.33
CA VAL A 284 -3.74 49.52 57.65
C VAL A 284 -3.97 49.84 59.13
N ALA A 285 -3.03 49.51 60.02
CA ALA A 285 -3.13 49.79 61.46
C ALA A 285 -2.66 51.19 61.89
N VAL A 286 -2.14 52.02 60.97
CA VAL A 286 -1.63 53.39 61.25
C VAL A 286 -2.40 54.46 60.45
N ARG A 287 -3.71 54.29 60.27
CA ARG A 287 -4.62 55.36 59.87
C ARG A 287 -5.85 55.42 60.75
#